data_AF-A0A828S2P5-F1
#
_entry.id   AF-A0A828S2P5-F1
#
_cell.length_a   1.000
_cell.length_b   1.000
_cell.length_c   1.000
_cell.angle_alpha   90.00
_cell.angle_beta   90.00
_cell.angle_gamma   90.00
#
_symmetry.space_group_name_H-M   'P 1'
#
loop_
_entity.id
_entity.type
_entity.pdbx_description
1 polymer ?
#
loop_
_entity_poly.entity_id
_entity_poly.type
_entity_poly.pdbx_seq_one_letter_code
_entity_poly.pdbx_strand_id
1 'polypeptide(L)'
;MILIGFLHQCRNPRHVVKAYAFASVAKAEGVELLYFSPKQVNFKKHTISGYMYENGDWHKVESRFPDVIYNTGSPEKLANYKEIIEQLQSEIPFTTYSIGNKMSVYKRLKEAGEFTNHLIPSEIISNTNEFFDFLNMYSKVVFKPQDGHKGEGIIYIEKMGNLYKVNRDKRNKIANYYELENYISTCLKE
;
A
#
# COMPACT_ATOMS: atom_id res chain seq x y z
N MET A 1 -27.86 14.06 -7.33
CA MET A 1 -27.47 12.90 -6.51
C MET A 1 -25.96 12.84 -6.49
N ILE A 2 -25.35 12.52 -5.34
CA ILE A 2 -23.88 12.42 -5.24
C ILE A 2 -23.42 11.21 -6.05
N LEU A 3 -22.39 11.41 -6.86
CA LEU A 3 -21.75 10.38 -7.68
C LEU A 3 -20.34 10.12 -7.16
N ILE A 4 -20.09 8.89 -6.71
CA ILE A 4 -18.78 8.42 -6.26
C ILE A 4 -18.13 7.65 -7.42
N GLY A 5 -16.91 8.05 -7.78
CA GLY A 5 -16.08 7.34 -8.74
C GLY A 5 -15.26 6.24 -8.06
N PHE A 6 -15.57 4.98 -8.33
CA PHE A 6 -14.74 3.84 -7.91
C PHE A 6 -13.64 3.60 -8.94
N LEU A 7 -12.45 4.15 -8.68
CA LEU A 7 -11.30 4.06 -9.56
C LEU A 7 -10.47 2.81 -9.26
N HIS A 8 -10.27 1.96 -10.27
CA HIS A 8 -9.48 0.74 -10.13
C HIS A 8 -8.72 0.39 -11.43
N GLN A 9 -7.56 -0.26 -11.32
CA GLN A 9 -6.74 -0.64 -12.47
C GLN A 9 -7.37 -1.74 -13.34
N CYS A 10 -8.22 -2.60 -12.77
CA CYS A 10 -8.93 -3.63 -13.52
C CYS A 10 -10.13 -2.99 -14.25
N ARG A 11 -10.28 -3.25 -15.55
CA ARG A 11 -11.38 -2.65 -16.33
C ARG A 11 -12.75 -3.27 -16.03
N ASN A 12 -12.81 -4.55 -15.68
CA ASN A 12 -14.07 -5.27 -15.47
C ASN A 12 -14.38 -5.38 -13.96
N PRO A 13 -15.45 -4.73 -13.46
CA PRO A 13 -15.81 -4.79 -12.04
C PRO A 13 -16.15 -6.21 -11.57
N ARG A 14 -16.57 -7.11 -12.46
CA ARG A 14 -16.88 -8.51 -12.12
C ARG A 14 -15.67 -9.29 -11.60
N HIS A 15 -14.45 -8.82 -11.90
CA HIS A 15 -13.21 -9.43 -11.38
C HIS A 15 -12.73 -8.79 -10.07
N VAL A 16 -13.47 -7.81 -9.55
CA VAL A 16 -13.12 -7.06 -8.35
C VAL A 16 -14.19 -7.32 -7.30
N VAL A 17 -13.96 -8.34 -6.46
CA VAL A 17 -14.92 -8.78 -5.43
C VAL A 17 -15.49 -7.63 -4.60
N LYS A 18 -14.63 -6.66 -4.25
CA LYS A 18 -15.05 -5.50 -3.47
C LYS A 18 -16.04 -4.59 -4.20
N ALA A 19 -15.99 -4.49 -5.53
CA ALA A 19 -16.80 -3.55 -6.29
C ALA A 19 -18.31 -3.76 -6.05
N TYR A 20 -18.77 -5.01 -5.96
CA TYR A 20 -20.17 -5.32 -5.65
C TYR A 20 -20.59 -4.86 -4.25
N ALA A 21 -19.74 -5.11 -3.24
CA ALA A 21 -20.02 -4.68 -1.87
C ALA A 21 -20.14 -3.16 -1.78
N PHE A 22 -19.22 -2.41 -2.41
CA PHE A 22 -19.30 -0.95 -2.45
C PHE A 22 -20.53 -0.44 -3.21
N ALA A 23 -20.89 -1.05 -4.34
CA ALA A 23 -22.09 -0.66 -5.08
C ALA A 23 -23.38 -0.91 -4.29
N SER A 24 -23.43 -2.01 -3.54
CA SER A 24 -24.57 -2.34 -2.68
C SER A 24 -24.76 -1.33 -1.56
N VAL A 25 -23.66 -0.94 -0.90
CA VAL A 25 -23.67 0.10 0.15
C VAL A 25 -24.04 1.45 -0.44
N ALA A 26 -23.45 1.85 -1.57
CA ALA A 26 -23.79 3.10 -2.24
C ALA A 26 -25.29 3.22 -2.53
N LYS A 27 -25.90 2.15 -3.04
CA LYS A 27 -27.35 2.10 -3.29
C LYS A 27 -28.16 2.21 -1.99
N ALA A 28 -27.75 1.55 -0.92
CA ALA A 28 -28.43 1.62 0.38
C ALA A 28 -28.37 3.03 0.99
N GLU A 29 -27.26 3.75 0.77
CA GLU A 29 -27.04 5.13 1.22
C GLU A 29 -27.65 6.18 0.27
N GLY A 30 -28.29 5.76 -0.83
CA GLY A 30 -28.91 6.68 -1.79
C GLY A 30 -27.90 7.50 -2.62
N VAL A 31 -26.70 6.96 -2.85
CA VAL A 31 -25.66 7.58 -3.69
C VAL A 31 -25.33 6.70 -4.89
N GLU A 32 -24.83 7.32 -5.97
CA GLU A 32 -24.44 6.60 -7.18
C GLU A 32 -22.97 6.17 -7.10
N LEU A 33 -22.66 4.99 -7.63
CA LEU A 33 -21.28 4.49 -7.73
C LEU A 33 -20.95 4.16 -9.18
N LEU A 34 -20.03 4.93 -9.77
CA LEU A 34 -19.47 4.68 -11.09
C LEU A 34 -18.14 3.94 -10.96
N TYR A 35 -18.08 2.69 -11.38
CA TYR A 35 -16.83 1.94 -11.50
C TYR A 35 -16.11 2.27 -12.82
N PHE A 36 -14.83 2.61 -12.76
CA PHE A 36 -14.04 2.87 -13.96
C PHE A 36 -12.53 2.63 -13.78
N SER A 37 -11.83 2.56 -14.90
CA SER A 37 -10.36 2.51 -14.98
C SER A 37 -9.81 3.73 -15.75
N PRO A 38 -8.53 4.12 -15.53
CA PRO A 38 -7.97 5.37 -16.08
C PRO A 38 -8.17 5.55 -17.59
N LYS A 39 -8.01 4.47 -18.38
CA LYS A 39 -8.16 4.51 -19.85
C LYS A 39 -9.59 4.81 -20.33
N GLN A 40 -10.57 4.88 -19.44
CA GLN A 40 -11.96 5.14 -19.79
C GLN A 40 -12.39 6.59 -19.56
N VAL A 41 -11.45 7.45 -19.12
CA VAL A 41 -11.67 8.88 -18.90
C VAL A 41 -11.50 9.63 -20.21
N ASN A 42 -12.44 10.51 -20.52
CA ASN A 42 -12.39 11.41 -21.65
C ASN A 42 -12.43 12.86 -21.16
N PHE A 43 -11.25 13.45 -20.98
CA PHE A 43 -11.13 14.84 -20.53
C PHE A 43 -11.69 15.86 -21.52
N LYS A 44 -11.65 15.58 -22.84
CA LYS A 44 -12.22 16.51 -23.84
C LYS A 44 -13.74 16.65 -23.71
N LYS A 45 -14.41 15.58 -23.31
CA LYS A 45 -15.87 15.56 -23.13
C LYS A 45 -16.29 15.70 -21.67
N HIS A 46 -15.34 15.70 -20.72
CA HIS A 46 -15.60 15.53 -19.29
C HIS A 46 -16.55 14.35 -18.98
N THR A 47 -16.34 13.23 -19.68
CA THR A 47 -17.10 12.00 -19.47
C THR A 47 -16.20 10.82 -19.09
N ILE A 48 -16.78 9.85 -18.40
CA ILE A 48 -16.15 8.59 -18.05
C ILE A 48 -17.04 7.47 -18.54
N SER A 49 -16.49 6.60 -19.39
CA SER A 49 -17.14 5.33 -19.72
C SER A 49 -16.87 4.33 -18.58
N GLY A 50 -17.90 3.86 -17.90
CA GLY A 50 -17.73 3.03 -16.72
C GLY A 50 -18.81 1.98 -16.61
N TYR A 51 -18.99 1.49 -15.39
CA TYR A 51 -20.05 0.56 -15.05
C TYR A 51 -20.80 1.05 -13.81
N MET A 52 -22.12 0.91 -13.85
CA MET A 52 -22.99 1.06 -12.67
C MET A 52 -23.67 -0.28 -12.39
N TYR A 53 -23.90 -0.56 -11.12
CA TYR A 53 -24.54 -1.81 -10.70
C TYR A 53 -26.04 -1.58 -10.49
N GLU A 54 -26.85 -2.20 -11.36
CA GLU A 54 -28.30 -2.05 -11.34
C GLU A 54 -28.97 -3.39 -11.61
N ASN A 55 -30.08 -3.64 -10.91
CA ASN A 55 -30.91 -4.83 -11.10
C ASN A 55 -30.14 -6.16 -11.10
N GLY A 56 -29.11 -6.26 -10.26
CA GLY A 56 -28.34 -7.49 -10.09
C GLY A 56 -27.12 -7.62 -11.01
N ASP A 57 -26.86 -6.67 -11.91
CA ASP A 57 -25.74 -6.75 -12.85
C ASP A 57 -25.03 -5.41 -13.11
N TRP A 58 -23.82 -5.49 -13.69
CA TRP A 58 -23.01 -4.34 -14.07
C TRP A 58 -23.31 -3.91 -15.51
N HIS A 59 -23.87 -2.71 -15.66
CA HIS A 59 -24.23 -2.10 -16.94
C HIS A 59 -23.18 -1.09 -17.35
N LYS A 60 -22.78 -1.10 -18.62
CA LYS A 60 -21.90 -0.08 -19.17
C LYS A 60 -22.67 1.22 -19.30
N VAL A 61 -22.07 2.30 -18.83
CA VAL A 61 -22.64 3.65 -18.92
C VAL A 61 -21.56 4.64 -19.37
N GLU A 62 -21.99 5.74 -19.96
CA GLU A 62 -21.18 6.96 -20.04
C GLU A 62 -21.77 7.94 -19.02
N SER A 63 -20.92 8.45 -18.14
CA SER A 63 -21.33 9.34 -17.04
C SER A 63 -20.48 10.60 -17.04
N ARG A 64 -21.03 11.67 -16.44
CA ARG A 64 -20.25 12.84 -16.03
C ARG A 64 -19.11 12.45 -15.08
N PHE A 65 -18.19 13.38 -14.88
CA PHE A 65 -17.20 13.28 -13.82
C PHE A 65 -17.86 13.16 -12.44
N PRO A 66 -17.36 12.26 -11.56
CA PRO A 66 -17.88 12.07 -10.21
C PRO A 66 -17.57 13.28 -9.32
N ASP A 67 -18.32 13.39 -8.22
CA ASP A 67 -18.11 14.44 -7.22
C ASP A 67 -16.90 14.14 -6.32
N VAL A 68 -16.55 12.86 -6.17
CA VAL A 68 -15.38 12.38 -5.43
C VAL A 68 -14.90 11.06 -6.00
N ILE A 69 -13.58 10.82 -6.00
CA ILE A 69 -12.98 9.55 -6.43
C ILE A 69 -12.49 8.75 -5.23
N TYR A 70 -13.03 7.55 -5.08
CA TYR A 70 -12.51 6.50 -4.20
C TYR A 70 -11.49 5.65 -4.96
N ASN A 71 -10.20 5.93 -4.75
CA ASN A 71 -9.08 5.26 -5.40
C ASN A 71 -8.67 3.98 -4.66
N THR A 72 -9.29 2.86 -5.03
CA THR A 72 -9.03 1.55 -4.39
C THR A 72 -7.98 0.70 -5.09
N GLY A 73 -7.53 1.15 -6.26
CA GLY A 73 -6.55 0.43 -7.05
C GLY A 73 -5.18 0.32 -6.37
N SER A 74 -4.38 -0.63 -6.85
CA SER A 74 -2.98 -0.75 -6.44
C SER A 74 -2.23 0.54 -6.82
N PRO A 75 -1.57 1.24 -5.87
CA PRO A 75 -0.81 2.44 -6.17
C PRO A 75 0.24 2.23 -7.25
N GLU A 76 0.95 1.10 -7.20
CA GLU A 76 1.95 0.70 -8.19
C GLU A 76 1.34 0.58 -9.60
N LYS A 77 0.18 -0.09 -9.73
CA LYS A 77 -0.46 -0.27 -11.04
C LYS A 77 -1.10 1.01 -11.57
N LEU A 78 -1.61 1.85 -10.68
CA LEU A 78 -2.15 3.16 -11.03
C LEU A 78 -1.05 4.16 -11.41
N ALA A 79 0.19 3.97 -10.92
CA ALA A 79 1.34 4.80 -11.30
C ALA A 79 1.64 4.72 -12.81
N ASN A 80 1.28 3.62 -13.49
CA ASN A 80 1.37 3.51 -14.95
C ASN A 80 0.44 4.49 -15.69
N TYR A 81 -0.49 5.13 -14.99
CA TYR A 81 -1.45 6.09 -15.52
C TYR A 81 -1.28 7.46 -14.86
N LYS A 82 -0.08 7.79 -14.39
CA LYS A 82 0.24 8.98 -13.61
C LYS A 82 -0.39 10.25 -14.17
N GLU A 83 -0.21 10.53 -15.46
CA GLU A 83 -0.76 11.73 -16.11
C GLU A 83 -2.29 11.85 -16.01
N ILE A 84 -3.00 10.74 -16.24
CA ILE A 84 -4.47 10.70 -16.12
C ILE A 84 -4.90 10.91 -14.66
N ILE A 85 -4.19 10.30 -13.72
CA ILE A 85 -4.49 10.43 -12.28
C ILE A 85 -4.24 11.86 -11.81
N GLU A 86 -3.11 12.46 -12.20
CA GLU A 86 -2.78 13.85 -11.85
C GLU A 86 -3.80 14.83 -12.44
N GLN A 87 -4.22 14.63 -13.69
CA GLN A 87 -5.26 15.45 -14.29
C GLN A 87 -6.61 15.29 -13.56
N LEU A 88 -7.04 14.06 -13.24
CA LEU A 88 -8.25 13.84 -12.43
C LEU A 88 -8.14 14.50 -11.05
N GLN A 89 -6.99 14.42 -10.39
CA GLN A 89 -6.77 15.03 -9.07
C GLN A 89 -6.79 16.55 -9.10
N SER A 90 -6.53 17.18 -10.25
CA SER A 90 -6.64 18.63 -10.42
C SER A 90 -8.09 19.12 -10.52
N GLU A 91 -9.03 18.23 -10.86
CA GLU A 91 -10.44 18.58 -11.10
C GLU A 91 -11.40 17.97 -10.05
N ILE A 92 -11.05 16.82 -9.48
CA ILE A 92 -11.93 16.01 -8.62
C ILE A 92 -11.16 15.61 -7.35
N PRO A 93 -11.74 15.76 -6.15
CA PRO A 93 -11.10 15.32 -4.93
C PRO A 93 -10.99 13.79 -4.86
N PHE A 94 -9.84 13.30 -4.38
CA PHE A 94 -9.62 11.88 -4.10
C PHE A 94 -9.73 11.65 -2.59
N THR A 95 -10.24 10.49 -2.19
CA THR A 95 -10.37 10.15 -0.76
C THR A 95 -9.03 9.80 -0.11
N THR A 96 -8.04 9.36 -0.90
CA THR A 96 -6.77 8.83 -0.38
C THR A 96 -5.59 9.32 -1.21
N TYR A 97 -4.60 9.90 -0.53
CA TYR A 97 -3.31 10.26 -1.12
C TYR A 97 -2.21 9.37 -0.53
N SER A 98 -1.27 8.97 -1.37
CA SER A 98 -0.11 8.21 -0.90
C SER A 98 0.72 9.09 0.03
N ILE A 99 0.97 8.62 1.25
CA ILE A 99 1.90 9.26 2.19
C ILE A 99 3.31 8.67 2.07
N GLY A 100 3.65 7.95 1.01
CA GLY A 100 4.98 7.35 0.83
C GLY A 100 5.20 6.08 1.64
N ASN A 101 6.44 5.56 1.60
CA ASN A 101 6.81 4.31 2.25
C ASN A 101 7.15 4.47 3.74
N LYS A 102 7.38 3.35 4.44
CA LYS A 102 7.62 3.31 5.90
C LYS A 102 8.74 4.25 6.34
N MET A 103 9.86 4.27 5.61
CA MET A 103 11.01 5.11 5.95
C MET A 103 10.79 6.58 5.60
N SER A 104 10.07 6.88 4.51
CA SER A 104 9.66 8.25 4.19
C SER A 104 8.71 8.82 5.25
N VAL A 105 7.77 8.02 5.76
CA VAL A 105 6.91 8.39 6.87
C VAL A 105 7.73 8.58 8.15
N TYR A 106 8.62 7.65 8.49
CA TYR A 106 9.50 7.76 9.66
C TYR A 106 10.33 9.05 9.66
N LYS A 107 10.98 9.37 8.53
CA LYS A 107 11.80 10.60 8.40
C LYS A 107 10.97 11.86 8.60
N ARG A 108 9.80 11.96 7.95
CA ARG A 108 8.91 13.12 8.13
C ARG A 108 8.38 13.24 9.56
N LEU A 109 8.06 12.13 10.23
CA LEU A 109 7.65 12.16 11.64
C LEU A 109 8.80 12.62 12.56
N LYS A 110 10.03 12.17 12.28
CA LYS A 110 11.22 12.58 13.02
C LYS A 110 11.54 14.08 12.82
N GLU A 111 11.43 14.56 11.58
CA GLU A 111 11.62 15.97 11.22
C GLU A 111 10.56 16.88 11.83
N ALA A 112 9.30 16.44 11.88
CA ALA A 112 8.21 17.19 12.50
C ALA A 112 8.36 17.36 14.03
N GLY A 113 9.14 16.49 14.69
CA GLY A 113 9.49 16.61 16.11
C GLY A 113 8.39 16.17 17.10
N GLU A 114 7.12 16.30 16.74
CA GLU A 114 5.96 16.04 17.62
C GLU A 114 5.92 14.61 18.16
N PHE A 115 6.28 13.62 17.34
CA PHE A 115 6.20 12.20 17.69
C PHE A 115 7.55 11.53 17.93
N THR A 116 8.64 12.28 17.98
CA THR A 116 10.01 11.73 17.99
C THR A 116 10.24 10.78 19.17
N ASN A 117 9.67 11.06 20.34
CA ASN A 117 9.78 10.20 21.53
C ASN A 117 9.02 8.88 21.42
N HIS A 118 8.13 8.74 20.43
CA HIS A 118 7.34 7.53 20.17
C HIS A 118 7.87 6.73 18.97
N LEU A 119 8.90 7.24 18.29
CA LEU A 119 9.52 6.54 17.16
C LEU A 119 10.42 5.42 17.65
N ILE A 120 10.16 4.21 17.16
CA ILE A 120 11.08 3.08 17.34
C ILE A 120 12.31 3.34 16.45
N PRO A 121 13.54 3.34 17.01
CA PRO A 121 14.74 3.51 16.21
C PRO A 121 14.74 2.56 15.01
N SER A 122 14.89 3.13 13.82
CA SER A 122 14.76 2.40 12.54
C SER A 122 15.79 2.92 11.57
N GLU A 123 16.53 2.01 10.94
CA GLU A 123 17.57 2.31 9.95
C GLU A 123 17.37 1.46 8.69
N ILE A 124 17.80 2.00 7.54
CA ILE A 124 17.95 1.22 6.32
C ILE A 124 19.35 0.62 6.36
N ILE A 125 19.45 -0.69 6.23
CA ILE A 125 20.72 -1.41 6.23
C ILE A 125 21.02 -1.94 4.82
N SER A 126 22.26 -1.79 4.38
CA SER A 126 22.71 -2.16 3.04
C SER A 126 23.69 -3.34 3.05
N ASN A 127 24.19 -3.72 4.22
CA ASN A 127 25.12 -4.83 4.40
C ASN A 127 24.96 -5.50 5.78
N THR A 128 25.60 -6.66 5.94
CA THR A 128 25.53 -7.46 7.18
C THR A 128 26.22 -6.78 8.36
N ASN A 129 27.24 -5.95 8.13
CA ASN A 129 27.94 -5.25 9.21
C ASN A 129 27.00 -4.23 9.88
N GLU A 130 26.33 -3.39 9.09
CA GLU A 130 25.31 -2.45 9.57
C GLU A 130 24.19 -3.17 10.34
N PHE A 131 23.76 -4.35 9.86
CA PHE A 131 22.81 -5.19 10.58
C PHE A 131 23.32 -5.59 11.97
N PHE A 132 24.55 -6.12 12.06
CA PHE A 132 25.12 -6.56 13.32
C PHE A 132 25.40 -5.40 14.28
N ASP A 133 25.83 -4.24 13.77
CA ASP A 133 26.01 -3.03 14.57
C ASP A 133 24.69 -2.61 15.23
N PHE A 134 23.60 -2.60 14.45
CA PHE A 134 22.26 -2.29 14.94
C PHE A 134 21.76 -3.34 15.94
N LEU A 135 21.97 -4.63 15.65
CA LEU A 135 21.61 -5.73 16.56
C LEU A 135 22.40 -5.68 17.87
N ASN A 136 23.67 -5.30 17.83
CA ASN A 136 24.50 -5.15 19.02
C ASN A 136 24.04 -3.98 19.89
N MET A 137 23.59 -2.89 19.28
CA MET A 137 23.06 -1.73 19.99
C MET A 137 21.76 -2.03 20.74
N TYR A 138 20.84 -2.79 20.12
CA TYR A 138 19.48 -2.99 20.67
C TYR A 138 19.22 -4.39 21.24
N SER A 139 20.09 -5.37 20.99
CA SER A 139 19.97 -6.80 21.36
C SER A 139 18.75 -7.54 20.81
N LYS A 140 17.67 -6.86 20.47
CA LYS A 140 16.45 -7.42 19.89
C LYS A 140 15.92 -6.48 18.81
N VAL A 141 15.83 -6.98 17.59
CA VAL A 141 15.49 -6.17 16.41
C VAL A 141 14.42 -6.83 15.57
N VAL A 142 13.71 -5.99 14.81
CA VAL A 142 12.78 -6.42 13.76
C VAL A 142 13.42 -6.09 12.42
N PHE A 143 13.77 -7.11 11.66
CA PHE A 143 14.27 -6.98 10.30
C PHE A 143 13.12 -7.20 9.31
N LYS A 144 12.94 -6.28 8.36
CA LYS A 144 11.79 -6.27 7.45
C LYS A 144 12.18 -5.62 6.12
N PRO A 145 11.56 -6.02 5.00
CA PRO A 145 11.77 -5.37 3.72
C PRO A 145 11.21 -3.94 3.72
N GLN A 146 11.87 -3.07 2.94
CA GLN A 146 11.45 -1.67 2.76
C GLN A 146 10.03 -1.64 2.14
N ASP A 147 9.86 -2.39 1.07
CA ASP A 147 8.62 -2.55 0.33
C ASP A 147 8.02 -3.92 0.64
N GLY A 148 6.83 -3.91 1.22
CA GLY A 148 6.19 -5.14 1.72
C GLY A 148 4.83 -4.83 2.32
N HIS A 149 3.88 -5.72 2.07
CA HIS A 149 2.50 -5.62 2.51
C HIS A 149 2.15 -6.77 3.46
N LYS A 150 1.14 -6.59 4.32
CA LYS A 150 0.56 -7.63 5.19
C LYS A 150 1.52 -8.31 6.17
N GLY A 151 2.69 -7.72 6.43
CA GLY A 151 3.69 -8.29 7.33
C GLY A 151 4.53 -9.42 6.73
N GLU A 152 4.50 -9.59 5.41
CA GLU A 152 5.39 -10.54 4.72
C GLU A 152 6.86 -10.13 4.89
N GLY A 153 7.73 -11.11 5.09
CA GLY A 153 9.18 -10.88 5.23
C GLY A 153 9.63 -10.30 6.58
N ILE A 154 8.77 -10.24 7.59
CA ILE A 154 9.17 -9.80 8.94
C ILE A 154 9.93 -10.92 9.65
N ILE A 155 11.12 -10.58 10.16
CA ILE A 155 12.00 -11.46 10.92
C ILE A 155 12.31 -10.78 12.25
N TYR A 156 12.10 -11.49 13.36
CA TYR A 156 12.52 -11.02 14.68
C TYR A 156 13.84 -11.71 15.04
N ILE A 157 14.85 -10.92 15.41
CA ILE A 157 16.16 -11.44 15.82
C ILE A 157 16.46 -10.97 17.24
N GLU A 158 16.87 -11.89 18.10
CA GLU A 158 17.29 -11.62 19.47
C GLU A 158 18.67 -12.22 19.72
N LYS A 159 19.61 -11.40 20.21
CA LYS A 159 20.96 -11.82 20.60
C LYS A 159 20.91 -12.45 21.99
N MET A 160 21.44 -13.67 22.11
CA MET A 160 21.48 -14.49 23.32
C MET A 160 22.94 -14.91 23.58
N GLY A 161 23.76 -13.98 24.07
CA GLY A 161 25.21 -14.21 24.22
C GLY A 161 25.89 -14.37 22.85
N ASN A 162 26.44 -15.57 22.59
CA ASN A 162 27.11 -15.92 21.33
C ASN A 162 26.16 -16.53 20.28
N LEU A 163 24.87 -16.67 20.61
CA LEU A 163 23.85 -17.24 19.74
C LEU A 163 22.79 -16.20 19.42
N TYR A 164 22.01 -16.49 18.38
CA TYR A 164 20.92 -15.63 17.92
C TYR A 164 19.64 -16.44 17.78
N LYS A 165 18.55 -15.95 18.35
CA LYS A 165 17.21 -16.50 18.14
C LYS A 165 16.55 -15.74 16.99
N VAL A 166 16.29 -16.45 15.89
CA VAL A 166 15.63 -15.94 14.69
C VAL A 166 14.21 -16.48 14.66
N ASN A 167 13.22 -15.59 14.62
CA ASN A 167 11.80 -15.95 14.45
C ASN A 167 11.28 -15.41 13.11
N ARG A 168 10.79 -16.33 12.28
CA ARG A 168 10.09 -16.03 11.02
C ARG A 168 8.85 -16.91 10.96
N ASP A 169 7.70 -16.32 10.65
CA ASP A 169 6.43 -17.05 10.51
C ASP A 169 6.11 -17.99 11.68
N LYS A 170 6.33 -17.51 12.92
CA LYS A 170 6.15 -18.24 14.19
C LYS A 170 7.10 -19.43 14.39
N ARG A 171 8.09 -19.63 13.52
CA ARG A 171 9.13 -20.66 13.68
C ARG A 171 10.38 -20.03 14.29
N ASN A 172 10.88 -20.64 15.36
CA ASN A 172 12.13 -20.23 15.99
C ASN A 172 13.28 -21.10 15.46
N LYS A 173 14.39 -20.47 15.11
CA LYS A 173 15.67 -21.12 14.85
C LYS A 173 16.73 -20.46 15.74
N ILE A 174 17.59 -21.27 16.35
CA ILE A 174 18.82 -20.79 16.97
C ILE A 174 19.91 -20.84 15.91
N ALA A 175 20.66 -19.75 15.76
CA ALA A 175 21.73 -19.59 14.80
C ALA A 175 23.02 -19.12 15.50
N ASN A 176 24.16 -19.59 15.02
CA ASN A 176 25.45 -18.96 15.32
C ASN A 176 25.67 -17.72 14.44
N TYR A 177 26.80 -17.01 14.63
CA TYR A 177 27.15 -15.82 13.85
C TYR A 177 27.12 -16.06 12.33
N TYR A 178 27.84 -17.09 11.86
CA TYR A 178 27.97 -17.38 10.43
C TYR A 178 26.65 -17.78 9.79
N GLU A 179 25.79 -18.51 10.51
CA GLU A 179 24.46 -18.86 10.03
C GLU A 179 23.55 -17.64 9.89
N LEU A 180 23.59 -16.72 10.86
CA LEU A 180 22.79 -15.49 10.80
C LEU A 180 23.33 -14.55 9.71
N GLU A 181 24.65 -14.38 9.62
CA GLU A 181 25.29 -13.54 8.59
C GLU A 181 24.92 -13.99 7.18
N ASN A 182 25.05 -15.29 6.90
CA ASN A 182 24.65 -15.86 5.60
C ASN A 182 23.16 -15.64 5.32
N TYR A 183 22.31 -15.85 6.32
CA TYR A 183 20.87 -15.68 6.17
C TYR A 183 20.50 -14.21 5.85
N ILE A 184 21.06 -13.24 6.57
CA ILE A 184 20.84 -11.81 6.31
C ILE A 184 21.43 -11.41 4.95
N SER A 185 22.61 -11.92 4.59
CA SER A 185 23.23 -11.68 3.27
C SER A 185 22.32 -12.15 2.13
N THR A 186 21.63 -13.28 2.28
CA THR A 186 20.62 -13.72 1.30
C THR A 186 19.44 -12.77 1.24
N CYS A 187 18.88 -12.37 2.38
CA CYS A 187 17.75 -11.45 2.42
C CYS A 187 18.06 -10.04 1.86
N LEU A 188 19.31 -9.59 1.94
CA LEU A 188 19.73 -8.30 1.37
C LEU A 188 19.91 -8.33 -0.16
N LYS A 189 19.96 -9.52 -0.77
CA LYS A 189 20.08 -9.70 -2.23
C LYS A 189 18.72 -9.88 -2.93
N GLU A 190 17.66 -10.08 -2.15
CA GLU A 190 16.26 -10.19 -2.61
C GLU A 190 15.63 -8.81 -2.74
#